data_AF-A0A8H4XTF6-F1
#
_entry.id   AF-A0A8H4XTF6-F1
#
_cell.length_a   1.000
_cell.length_b   1.000
_cell.length_c   1.000
_cell.angle_alpha   90.00
_cell.angle_beta   90.00
_cell.angle_gamma   90.00
#
_symmetry.space_group_name_H-M   'P 1'
#
loop_
_entity.id
_entity.type
_entity.pdbx_description
1 polymer ?
#
loop_
_entity_poly.entity_id
_entity_poly.type
_entity_poly.pdbx_seq_one_letter_code
_entity_poly.pdbx_strand_id
1 'polypeptide(L)'
;FDCCGYYNSTSPPFVTDATCTTPLVAAEKEGCVGPFSSFVNSTLDAIFTAIFGIVALDMILLICVAVLSKDRKEKERYQLIDAKVGLQAI
;
A
#
# COMPACT_ATOMS: atom_id res chain seq x y z
N PHE A 1 15.76 -13.93 -14.56
CA PHE A 1 16.83 -13.83 -13.54
C PHE A 1 17.92 -14.79 -13.95
N ASP A 2 19.19 -14.37 -13.88
CA ASP A 2 20.33 -15.22 -14.23
C ASP A 2 20.78 -16.02 -12.99
N CYS A 3 19.97 -17.01 -12.62
CA CYS A 3 20.09 -17.77 -11.39
C CYS A 3 19.70 -19.24 -11.60
N CYS A 4 20.23 -20.15 -10.78
CA CYS A 4 20.02 -21.58 -10.91
C CYS A 4 19.66 -22.23 -9.57
N GLY A 5 18.54 -22.94 -9.54
CA GLY A 5 18.00 -23.52 -8.30
C GLY A 5 17.40 -22.46 -7.36
N TYR A 6 16.77 -22.91 -6.28
CA TYR A 6 16.12 -21.99 -5.34
C TYR A 6 17.12 -21.36 -4.39
N TYR A 7 17.78 -22.18 -3.58
CA TYR A 7 18.80 -21.73 -2.62
C TYR A 7 20.21 -21.90 -3.17
N ASN A 8 20.43 -23.00 -3.90
CA ASN A 8 21.65 -23.36 -4.60
C ASN A 8 21.27 -24.29 -5.76
N SER A 9 22.22 -24.56 -6.66
CA SER A 9 22.04 -25.48 -7.80
C SER A 9 21.49 -26.85 -7.41
N THR A 10 21.75 -27.33 -6.19
CA THR A 10 21.34 -28.68 -5.74
C THR A 10 20.03 -28.71 -4.93
N SER A 11 19.44 -27.57 -4.56
CA SER A 11 18.31 -27.56 -3.60
C SER A 11 17.25 -26.48 -3.92
N PRO A 12 16.14 -26.84 -4.58
CA PRO A 12 15.91 -28.06 -5.36
C PRO A 12 16.83 -28.10 -6.60
N PRO A 13 17.07 -29.30 -7.17
CA PRO A 13 17.93 -29.43 -8.35
C PRO A 13 17.43 -28.54 -9.48
N PHE A 14 18.34 -27.77 -10.06
CA PHE A 14 18.04 -26.92 -11.21
C PHE A 14 17.55 -27.77 -12.39
N VAL A 15 16.59 -27.26 -13.14
CA VAL A 15 16.17 -27.85 -14.41
C VAL A 15 17.10 -27.31 -15.49
N THR A 16 17.58 -28.18 -16.37
CA THR A 16 18.41 -27.76 -17.50
C THR A 16 17.60 -26.89 -18.46
N ASP A 17 17.99 -25.64 -18.57
CA ASP A 17 17.38 -24.62 -19.43
C ASP A 17 18.48 -23.77 -20.09
N ALA A 18 18.12 -22.80 -20.91
CA ALA A 18 19.08 -21.94 -21.63
C ALA A 18 20.08 -21.20 -20.71
N THR A 19 19.70 -20.91 -19.47
CA THR A 19 20.55 -20.28 -18.44
C THR A 19 21.38 -21.28 -17.64
N CYS A 20 20.80 -22.43 -17.28
CA CYS A 20 21.44 -23.47 -16.48
C CYS A 20 21.74 -24.70 -17.35
N THR A 21 22.71 -24.58 -18.26
CA THR A 21 22.98 -25.61 -19.28
C THR A 21 23.66 -26.87 -18.72
N THR A 22 24.53 -26.71 -17.73
CA THR A 22 25.31 -27.78 -17.11
C THR A 22 25.39 -27.59 -15.60
N PRO A 23 25.62 -28.67 -14.82
CA PRO A 23 25.79 -28.56 -13.36
C PRO A 23 27.00 -27.72 -12.95
N LEU A 24 28.03 -27.63 -13.80
CA LEU A 24 29.17 -26.72 -13.57
C LEU A 24 28.74 -25.26 -13.68
N VAL A 25 28.04 -24.90 -14.76
CA VAL A 25 27.54 -23.53 -14.97
C VAL A 25 26.53 -23.17 -13.88
N ALA A 26 25.65 -24.10 -13.51
CA ALA A 26 24.69 -23.88 -12.44
C ALA A 26 25.33 -23.70 -11.06
N ALA A 27 26.46 -24.35 -10.78
CA ALA A 27 27.20 -24.19 -9.53
C ALA A 27 27.94 -22.83 -9.43
N GLU A 28 28.22 -22.18 -10.56
CA GLU A 28 28.83 -20.84 -10.60
C GLU A 28 27.80 -19.71 -10.42
N LYS A 29 26.51 -20.03 -10.56
CA LYS A 29 25.40 -19.07 -10.46
C LYS A 29 24.79 -19.08 -9.07
N GLU A 30 24.33 -17.91 -8.63
CA GLU A 30 23.61 -17.76 -7.36
C GLU A 30 22.20 -18.38 -7.44
N GLY A 31 21.67 -18.80 -6.28
CA GLY A 31 20.28 -19.25 -6.15
C GLY A 31 19.28 -18.13 -6.44
N CYS A 32 18.13 -18.49 -7.02
CA CYS A 32 17.13 -17.51 -7.46
C CYS A 32 16.43 -16.76 -6.33
N VAL A 33 16.47 -17.26 -5.09
CA VAL A 33 15.74 -16.65 -3.96
C VAL A 33 16.21 -15.24 -3.64
N GLY A 34 17.51 -14.95 -3.77
CA GLY A 34 18.09 -13.62 -3.48
C GLY A 34 17.55 -12.53 -4.42
N PRO A 35 17.82 -12.61 -5.73
CA PRO A 35 17.38 -11.58 -6.68
C PRO A 35 15.85 -11.50 -6.79
N PHE A 36 15.15 -12.63 -6.65
CA PHE A 36 13.69 -12.64 -6.63
C PHE A 36 13.13 -11.92 -5.39
N SER A 37 13.66 -12.23 -4.21
CA SER A 37 13.25 -11.59 -2.95
C SER A 37 13.50 -10.08 -3.00
N SER A 38 14.65 -9.64 -3.51
CA SER A 38 14.96 -8.21 -3.67
C SER A 38 13.95 -7.50 -4.58
N PHE A 39 13.63 -8.09 -5.73
CA PHE A 39 12.65 -7.53 -6.67
C PHE A 39 11.26 -7.45 -6.04
N VAL A 40 10.80 -8.53 -5.40
CA VAL A 40 9.47 -8.59 -4.77
C VAL A 40 9.37 -7.60 -3.62
N ASN A 41 10.39 -7.50 -2.75
CA ASN A 41 10.38 -6.55 -1.64
C ASN A 41 10.29 -5.10 -2.13
N SER A 42 11.11 -4.71 -3.11
CA SER A 42 11.05 -3.36 -3.67
C SER A 42 9.69 -3.06 -4.34
N THR A 43 9.11 -4.05 -5.00
CA THR A 43 7.79 -3.91 -5.65
C THR A 43 6.68 -3.80 -4.60
N LEU A 44 6.71 -4.62 -3.56
CA LEU A 44 5.76 -4.59 -2.46
C LEU A 44 5.83 -3.28 -1.68
N ASP A 45 7.03 -2.77 -1.43
CA ASP A 45 7.22 -1.48 -0.76
C ASP A 45 6.55 -0.34 -1.53
N ALA A 46 6.68 -0.33 -2.86
CA ALA A 46 6.04 0.67 -3.72
C ALA A 46 4.50 0.54 -3.69
N ILE A 47 3.98 -0.67 -3.79
CA ILE A 47 2.53 -0.94 -3.76
C ILE A 47 1.93 -0.56 -2.41
N PHE A 48 2.53 -1.00 -1.31
CA PHE A 48 2.03 -0.68 0.03
C PHE A 48 2.10 0.82 0.30
N THR A 49 3.19 1.49 -0.09
CA THR A 49 3.29 2.95 0.03
C THR A 49 2.16 3.65 -0.74
N ALA A 50 1.86 3.21 -1.97
CA ALA A 50 0.78 3.80 -2.76
C ALA A 50 -0.60 3.57 -2.12
N ILE A 51 -0.88 2.36 -1.65
CA ILE A 51 -2.17 2.02 -1.03
C ILE A 51 -2.35 2.77 0.29
N PHE A 52 -1.33 2.78 1.16
CA PHE A 52 -1.39 3.55 2.41
C PHE A 52 -1.53 5.05 2.15
N GLY A 53 -0.92 5.56 1.07
CA GLY A 53 -1.12 6.94 0.62
C GLY A 53 -2.58 7.24 0.24
N ILE A 54 -3.22 6.36 -0.51
CA ILE A 54 -4.65 6.50 -0.89
C ILE A 54 -5.54 6.46 0.37
N VAL A 55 -5.33 5.49 1.25
CA VAL A 55 -6.10 5.38 2.50
C VAL A 55 -5.93 6.63 3.37
N ALA A 56 -4.73 7.21 3.43
CA ALA A 56 -4.50 8.45 4.16
C ALA A 56 -5.29 9.63 3.55
N LEU A 57 -5.34 9.74 2.22
CA LEU A 57 -6.14 10.77 1.54
C LEU A 57 -7.64 10.58 1.80
N ASP A 58 -8.14 9.34 1.75
CA ASP A 58 -9.52 9.03 2.06
C ASP A 58 -9.88 9.44 3.49
N MET A 59 -9.00 9.14 4.46
CA MET A 59 -9.21 9.54 5.85
C MET A 59 -9.24 11.07 6.03
N ILE A 60 -8.37 11.81 5.32
CA ILE A 60 -8.39 13.28 5.34
C ILE A 60 -9.71 13.80 4.77
N LEU A 61 -10.15 13.28 3.62
CA LEU A 61 -11.43 13.66 3.01
C LEU A 61 -12.62 13.37 3.93
N LEU A 62 -12.64 12.20 4.58
CA LEU A 62 -13.67 11.83 5.55
C LEU A 62 -13.71 12.80 6.73
N ILE A 63 -12.54 13.20 7.27
CA ILE A 63 -12.48 14.18 8.35
C ILE A 63 -12.99 15.55 7.86
N CYS A 64 -12.60 16.00 6.68
CA CYS A 64 -13.09 17.26 6.10
C CYS A 64 -14.62 17.24 5.96
N VAL A 65 -15.18 16.16 5.43
CA VAL A 65 -16.65 16.00 5.32
C VAL A 65 -17.31 16.00 6.69
N ALA A 66 -16.71 15.32 7.69
CA ALA A 66 -17.23 15.29 9.05
C ALA A 66 -17.25 16.69 9.70
N VAL A 67 -16.16 17.45 9.59
CA VAL A 67 -16.06 18.83 10.11
C VAL A 67 -17.10 19.73 9.43
N LEU A 68 -17.21 19.67 8.10
CA LEU A 68 -18.22 20.45 7.37
C LEU A 68 -19.65 20.08 7.77
N SER A 69 -19.93 18.80 7.99
CA SER A 69 -21.24 18.34 8.43
C SER A 69 -21.58 18.86 9.85
N LYS A 70 -20.58 18.93 10.74
CA LYS A 70 -20.74 19.45 12.10
C LYS A 70 -20.99 20.95 12.08
N ASP A 71 -20.21 21.70 11.31
CA ASP A 71 -20.35 23.16 11.19
C ASP A 71 -21.72 23.58 10.64
N ARG A 72 -22.23 22.86 9.64
CA ARG A 72 -23.58 23.10 9.10
C ARG A 72 -24.67 22.85 10.16
N LYS A 73 -24.57 21.74 10.91
CA LYS A 73 -25.50 21.43 12.00
C LYS A 73 -25.45 22.46 13.13
N GLU A 74 -24.26 22.97 13.45
CA GLU A 74 -24.10 24.02 14.44
C GLU A 74 -24.75 25.33 13.97
N LYS A 75 -24.52 25.74 12.73
CA LYS A 75 -25.18 26.92 12.13
C LYS A 75 -26.70 26.80 12.13
N GLU A 76 -27.25 25.66 11.71
CA GLU A 76 -28.70 25.41 11.74
C GLU A 76 -29.26 25.49 13.17
N ARG A 77 -28.54 24.92 14.15
CA ARG A 77 -28.91 25.05 15.55
C ARG A 77 -28.90 26.51 16.02
N TYR A 78 -27.91 27.30 15.64
CA TYR A 78 -27.85 28.72 16.02
C TYR A 78 -29.00 29.53 15.41
N GLN A 79 -29.38 29.26 14.16
CA GLN A 79 -30.55 29.89 13.53
C GLN A 79 -31.85 29.57 14.29
N LEU A 80 -32.02 28.32 14.73
CA LEU A 80 -33.18 27.92 15.54
C LEU A 80 -33.21 28.59 16.92
N ILE A 81 -32.06 28.88 17.52
CA ILE A 81 -31.97 29.60 18.79
C ILE A 81 -32.34 31.08 18.56
N ASP A 82 -31.78 31.70 17.53
CA ASP A 82 -32.03 33.11 17.21
C ASP A 82 -33.52 33.37 16.92
N ALA A 83 -34.17 32.46 16.18
CA ALA A 83 -35.60 32.51 15.92
C ALA A 83 -36.47 32.46 17.19
N LYS A 84 -36.02 31.77 18.24
CA LYS A 84 -36.74 31.70 19.52
C LYS A 84 -36.51 32.94 20.39
N VAL A 85 -35.28 33.46 20.41
CA VAL A 85 -34.93 34.66 21.21
C VAL A 85 -35.56 35.91 20.61
N GLY A 86 -35.54 36.06 19.28
CA GLY A 86 -36.15 37.20 18.60
C GLY A 86 -37.67 37.30 18.79
N LEU A 87 -38.36 36.17 19.00
CA LEU A 87 -39.80 36.12 19.27
C LEU A 87 -40.16 36.54 20.71
N GLN A 88 -39.22 36.45 21.67
CA GLN A 88 -39.43 36.87 23.07
C GLN A 88 -39.11 38.37 23.31
N ALA A 89 -38.53 39.07 22.33
CA ALA A 89 -38.18 40.49 22.42
C ALA A 89 -39.28 41.45 21.92
N ILE A 90 -40.45 40.91 21.53
CA ILE A 90 -41.68 41.63 21.14
C ILE A 90 -42.77 41.25 22.13
#